data_AF-S0JEL0-F1
#
_entry.id   AF-S0JEL0-F1
#
_cell.length_a   1.000
_cell.length_b   1.000
_cell.length_c   1.000
_cell.angle_alpha   90.00
_cell.angle_beta   90.00
_cell.angle_gamma   90.00
#
_symmetry.space_group_name_H-M   'P 1'
#
loop_
_entity.id
_entity.type
_entity.pdbx_description
1 polymer ?
#
loop_
_entity_poly.entity_id
_entity_poly.type
_entity_poly.pdbx_seq_one_letter_code
_entity_poly.pdbx_strand_id
1 'polypeptide(L)'
;MQLAKVKRKVMSFAVVGAVILSLMMPGMPVNAAQEVAVTNETSFLGEEQVDAICKAVVENIEENYEGVYAFDNYDITVHNQTEKGDALYVDVDVLVDMTLIRNPEDSPYMMGMKAALDEIAGAEEKEIAQQEYDAYLQKIMPYYNLPVLTGFLYRVYVPTMMVLDSESDFRFDMYHRMDITDEEVILSEVLEDEQYTEIGDNEDGRNYINEVLISAAAESSNSLYDASRAVAYAVAHAKDIPEYSAANNNGSDCANFVSKCINAGGIPQDRAGNWYQGSTNWIRTGYYNNGGVVPYLTGKGYFRSVPSSSAATEGSIMYYNTKSHVAIVTLIDGSTIKYSHHSNVPKDAVYYVYNSKTDDVTFYVPR
;
A
#
# COMPACT_ATOMS: atom_id res chain seq x y z
N MET A 1 11.44 4.44 -35.88
CA MET A 1 11.32 4.99 -34.51
C MET A 1 10.75 6.40 -34.61
N GLN A 2 9.42 6.54 -34.63
CA GLN A 2 8.81 7.82 -34.32
C GLN A 2 8.93 8.00 -32.80
N LEU A 3 9.46 9.14 -32.35
CA LEU A 3 9.37 9.51 -30.94
C LEU A 3 7.87 9.57 -30.58
N ALA A 4 7.45 8.78 -29.59
CA ALA A 4 6.13 8.92 -29.00
C ALA A 4 5.99 10.39 -28.54
N LYS A 5 4.98 11.10 -29.05
CA LYS A 5 4.68 12.44 -28.57
C LYS A 5 3.98 12.28 -27.23
N VAL A 6 4.68 12.59 -26.14
CA VAL A 6 4.06 12.72 -24.82
C VAL A 6 2.94 13.76 -24.92
N LYS A 7 1.70 13.33 -24.67
CA LYS A 7 0.53 14.21 -24.62
C LYS A 7 0.01 14.24 -23.18
N ARG A 8 -0.02 15.42 -22.59
CA ARG A 8 -0.68 15.67 -21.31
C ARG A 8 -2.00 16.38 -21.56
N LYS A 9 -3.10 15.89 -20.96
CA LYS A 9 -4.42 16.53 -21.00
C LYS A 9 -5.09 16.46 -19.63
N VAL A 10 -6.10 17.30 -19.43
CA VAL A 10 -6.99 17.25 -18.27
C VAL A 10 -8.33 16.69 -18.76
N MET A 11 -8.80 15.64 -18.10
CA MET A 11 -10.11 15.04 -18.31
C MET A 11 -11.02 15.37 -17.13
N SER A 12 -12.32 15.25 -17.37
CA SER A 12 -13.32 15.28 -16.31
C SER A 12 -14.20 14.05 -16.45
N PHE A 13 -14.23 13.23 -15.40
CA PHE A 13 -15.16 12.13 -15.28
C PHE A 13 -16.29 12.53 -14.34
N ALA A 14 -17.53 12.18 -14.71
CA ALA A 14 -18.65 12.27 -13.80
C ALA A 14 -18.69 10.93 -13.04
N VAL A 15 -18.34 10.96 -11.75
CA VAL A 15 -18.42 9.78 -10.89
C VAL A 15 -19.58 9.95 -9.91
N VAL A 16 -20.18 8.82 -9.51
CA VAL A 16 -21.29 8.79 -8.57
C VAL A 16 -20.73 9.04 -7.17
N GLY A 17 -20.71 10.31 -6.76
CA GLY A 17 -20.12 10.73 -5.49
C GLY A 17 -20.89 10.24 -4.26
N ALA A 18 -20.12 9.91 -3.21
CA ALA A 18 -20.61 9.53 -1.90
C ALA A 18 -21.56 10.57 -1.30
N VAL A 19 -22.59 10.09 -0.58
CA VAL A 19 -23.55 10.94 0.13
C VAL A 19 -22.85 11.64 1.30
N ILE A 20 -22.49 12.91 1.13
CA ILE A 20 -22.09 13.75 2.26
C ILE A 20 -23.32 13.95 3.15
N LEU A 21 -23.36 13.24 4.28
CA LEU A 21 -24.40 13.39 5.29
C LEU A 21 -24.20 14.72 6.04
N SER A 22 -24.51 15.85 5.40
CA SER A 22 -24.64 17.10 6.14
C SER A 22 -25.87 16.99 7.04
N LEU A 23 -25.67 16.98 8.35
CA LEU A 23 -26.76 17.06 9.33
C LEU A 23 -27.65 18.26 8.96
N MET A 24 -28.90 17.96 8.60
CA MET A 24 -29.96 18.89 8.16
C MET A 24 -30.08 19.16 6.65
N MET A 25 -30.19 18.12 5.80
CA MET A 25 -31.11 18.06 4.64
C MET A 25 -30.97 16.67 3.95
N PRO A 26 -31.99 16.15 3.25
CA PRO A 26 -31.82 14.96 2.42
C PRO A 26 -30.79 15.27 1.32
N GLY A 27 -29.62 14.65 1.40
CA GLY A 27 -28.51 14.85 0.47
C GLY A 27 -28.93 14.50 -0.95
N MET A 28 -28.87 15.47 -1.86
CA MET A 28 -28.82 15.18 -3.28
C MET A 28 -27.38 14.78 -3.62
N PRO A 29 -27.15 13.76 -4.48
CA PRO A 29 -25.80 13.47 -4.97
C PRO A 29 -25.28 14.70 -5.71
N VAL A 30 -24.21 15.29 -5.21
CA VAL A 30 -23.47 16.32 -5.93
C VAL A 30 -22.45 15.57 -6.79
N ASN A 31 -22.73 15.44 -8.09
CA ASN A 31 -21.71 15.02 -9.05
C ASN A 31 -20.67 16.14 -9.14
N ALA A 32 -19.65 16.09 -8.29
CA ALA A 32 -18.46 16.90 -8.48
C ALA A 32 -17.69 16.29 -9.66
N ALA A 33 -17.49 17.11 -10.70
CA ALA A 33 -16.57 16.78 -11.78
C ALA A 33 -15.16 16.69 -11.19
N GLN A 34 -14.52 15.53 -11.27
CA GLN A 34 -13.17 15.33 -10.78
C GLN A 34 -12.17 15.76 -11.86
N GLU A 35 -11.12 16.49 -11.47
CA GLU A 35 -10.03 16.83 -12.38
C GLU A 35 -9.04 15.67 -12.45
N VAL A 36 -8.86 15.11 -13.65
CA VAL A 36 -7.93 14.00 -13.89
C VAL A 36 -6.88 14.45 -14.90
N ALA A 37 -5.64 14.60 -14.45
CA ALA A 37 -4.50 14.80 -15.33
C ALA A 37 -4.06 13.45 -15.91
N VAL A 38 -3.95 13.37 -17.24
CA VAL A 38 -3.50 12.16 -17.92
C VAL A 38 -2.33 12.45 -18.83
N THR A 39 -1.26 11.68 -18.66
CA THR A 39 -0.08 11.65 -19.51
C THR A 39 -0.08 10.33 -20.28
N ASN A 40 -0.26 10.40 -21.60
CA ASN A 40 -0.15 9.22 -22.47
C ASN A 40 1.21 9.21 -23.17
N GLU A 41 1.99 8.17 -22.92
CA GLU A 41 3.29 7.91 -23.53
C GLU A 41 3.24 6.79 -24.58
N THR A 42 2.06 6.20 -24.80
CA THR A 42 1.83 5.15 -25.79
C THR A 42 1.62 5.73 -27.20
N SER A 43 1.84 4.89 -28.22
CA SER A 43 1.64 5.23 -29.63
C SER A 43 0.60 4.35 -30.34
N PHE A 44 0.22 3.21 -29.76
CA PHE A 44 -0.73 2.28 -30.38
C PHE A 44 -2.18 2.54 -29.97
N LEU A 45 -2.41 3.10 -28.78
CA LEU A 45 -3.77 3.40 -28.32
C LEU A 45 -4.21 4.79 -28.77
N GLY A 46 -5.43 4.86 -29.31
CA GLY A 46 -6.13 6.10 -29.60
C GLY A 46 -6.55 6.84 -28.33
N GLU A 47 -6.91 8.12 -28.47
CA GLU A 47 -7.31 8.94 -27.31
C GLU A 47 -8.56 8.39 -26.62
N GLU A 48 -9.57 7.92 -27.37
CA GLU A 48 -10.79 7.34 -26.78
C GLU A 48 -10.53 6.04 -26.00
N GLN A 49 -9.59 5.22 -26.45
CA GLN A 49 -9.20 3.98 -25.77
C GLN A 49 -8.48 4.27 -24.46
N VAL A 50 -7.58 5.26 -24.46
CA VAL A 50 -6.89 5.72 -23.24
C VAL A 50 -7.91 6.30 -22.26
N ASP A 51 -8.89 7.07 -22.74
CA ASP A 51 -9.93 7.67 -21.90
C ASP A 51 -10.79 6.58 -21.25
N ALA A 52 -11.14 5.53 -22.00
CA ALA A 52 -11.86 4.38 -21.48
C ALA A 52 -11.06 3.60 -20.42
N ILE A 53 -9.76 3.39 -20.63
CA ILE A 53 -8.88 2.74 -19.64
C ILE A 53 -8.77 3.58 -18.38
N CYS A 54 -8.45 4.87 -18.50
CA CYS A 54 -8.31 5.77 -17.36
C CYS A 54 -9.62 5.87 -16.57
N LYS A 55 -10.76 5.92 -17.26
CA LYS A 55 -12.07 5.92 -16.63
C LYS A 55 -12.30 4.65 -15.81
N ALA A 56 -12.06 3.47 -16.38
CA ALA A 56 -12.26 2.20 -15.65
C ALA A 56 -11.31 2.06 -14.45
N VAL A 57 -10.08 2.57 -14.55
CA VAL A 57 -9.13 2.62 -13.43
C VAL A 57 -9.65 3.54 -12.31
N VAL A 58 -10.15 4.73 -12.65
CA VAL A 58 -10.74 5.65 -11.67
C VAL A 58 -11.98 5.03 -11.01
N GLU A 59 -12.90 4.48 -11.81
CA GLU A 59 -14.11 3.80 -11.32
C GLU A 59 -13.75 2.65 -10.36
N ASN A 60 -12.78 1.81 -10.73
CA ASN A 60 -12.31 0.73 -9.85
C ASN A 60 -11.75 1.25 -8.52
N ILE A 61 -10.94 2.32 -8.53
CA ILE A 61 -10.43 2.91 -7.29
C ILE A 61 -11.58 3.46 -6.44
N GLU A 62 -12.50 4.22 -7.01
CA GLU A 62 -13.57 4.85 -6.23
C GLU A 62 -14.58 3.85 -5.67
N GLU A 63 -15.00 2.86 -6.47
CA GLU A 63 -15.92 1.81 -6.05
C GLU A 63 -15.31 0.93 -4.95
N ASN A 64 -14.04 0.57 -5.09
CA ASN A 64 -13.36 -0.30 -4.13
C ASN A 64 -13.29 0.30 -2.72
N TYR A 65 -13.23 1.63 -2.60
CA TYR A 65 -13.04 2.34 -1.34
C TYR A 65 -14.24 3.22 -0.97
N GLU A 66 -15.40 2.97 -1.60
CA GLU A 66 -16.63 3.74 -1.43
C GLU A 66 -17.02 3.86 0.06
N GLY A 67 -17.39 5.07 0.46
CA GLY A 67 -17.86 5.37 1.83
C GLY A 67 -16.76 5.44 2.88
N VAL A 68 -15.51 5.16 2.52
CA VAL A 68 -14.37 5.12 3.46
C VAL A 68 -13.33 6.14 3.08
N TYR A 69 -13.02 6.27 1.79
CA TYR A 69 -12.11 7.27 1.25
C TYR A 69 -12.79 8.17 0.23
N ALA A 70 -12.29 9.40 0.15
CA ALA A 70 -12.49 10.30 -0.99
C ALA A 70 -11.17 10.45 -1.75
N PHE A 71 -11.29 10.61 -3.06
CA PHE A 71 -10.15 10.76 -3.95
C PHE A 71 -10.21 12.07 -4.71
N ASP A 72 -9.07 12.74 -4.84
CA ASP A 72 -8.93 13.99 -5.57
C ASP A 72 -7.58 14.06 -6.30
N ASN A 73 -7.45 14.97 -7.27
CA ASN A 73 -6.17 15.30 -7.93
C ASN A 73 -5.47 14.11 -8.60
N TYR A 74 -6.19 13.33 -9.41
CA TYR A 74 -5.61 12.21 -10.14
C TYR A 74 -4.53 12.68 -11.13
N ASP A 75 -3.36 12.07 -11.07
CA ASP A 75 -2.30 12.14 -12.07
C ASP A 75 -2.00 10.72 -12.58
N ILE A 76 -2.48 10.43 -13.79
CA ILE A 76 -2.43 9.11 -14.40
C ILE A 76 -1.42 9.12 -15.54
N THR A 77 -0.49 8.18 -15.53
CA THR A 77 0.47 7.96 -16.61
C THR A 77 0.23 6.61 -17.26
N VAL A 78 -0.02 6.60 -18.57
CA VAL A 78 -0.17 5.39 -19.38
C VAL A 78 1.09 5.18 -20.21
N HIS A 79 1.80 4.08 -19.97
CA HIS A 79 3.15 3.87 -20.50
C HIS A 79 3.49 2.38 -20.71
N ASN A 80 4.78 2.09 -20.94
CA ASN A 80 5.35 0.75 -21.13
C ASN A 80 4.56 -0.17 -22.08
N GLN A 81 4.14 0.37 -23.22
CA GLN A 81 3.41 -0.39 -24.22
C GLN A 81 4.28 -1.52 -24.79
N THR A 82 3.75 -2.73 -24.82
CA THR A 82 4.43 -3.87 -25.45
C THR A 82 3.44 -4.83 -26.10
N GLU A 83 3.74 -5.27 -27.30
CA GLU A 83 2.97 -6.28 -28.01
C GLU A 83 3.49 -7.68 -27.67
N LYS A 84 2.58 -8.60 -27.33
CA LYS A 84 2.93 -10.01 -27.11
C LYS A 84 1.81 -10.92 -27.60
N GLY A 85 2.04 -11.57 -28.74
CA GLY A 85 1.03 -12.41 -29.39
C GLY A 85 -0.11 -11.55 -29.92
N ASP A 86 -1.34 -11.91 -29.58
CA ASP A 86 -2.57 -11.25 -30.04
C ASP A 86 -3.10 -10.20 -29.05
N ALA A 87 -2.24 -9.70 -28.16
CA ALA A 87 -2.58 -8.65 -27.21
C ALA A 87 -1.48 -7.57 -27.10
N LEU A 88 -1.93 -6.34 -26.91
CA LEU A 88 -1.14 -5.21 -26.44
C LEU A 88 -1.30 -5.13 -24.93
N TYR A 89 -0.20 -4.98 -24.18
CA TYR A 89 -0.28 -4.59 -22.78
C TYR A 89 0.30 -3.21 -22.56
N VAL A 90 -0.32 -2.47 -21.64
CA VAL A 90 0.09 -1.13 -21.21
C VAL A 90 0.05 -1.05 -19.69
N ASP A 91 0.98 -0.29 -19.14
CA ASP A 91 1.06 0.00 -17.72
C ASP A 91 0.33 1.32 -17.44
N VAL A 92 -0.43 1.35 -16.35
CA VAL A 92 -1.16 2.54 -15.89
C VAL A 92 -0.77 2.82 -14.46
N ASP A 93 -0.11 3.95 -14.24
CA ASP A 93 0.34 4.39 -12.93
C ASP A 93 -0.50 5.58 -12.49
N VAL A 94 -1.09 5.48 -11.30
CA VAL A 94 -1.98 6.49 -10.75
C VAL A 94 -1.34 7.06 -9.49
N LEU A 95 -1.19 8.38 -9.43
CA LEU A 95 -0.99 9.12 -8.19
C LEU A 95 -2.26 9.91 -7.88
N VAL A 96 -2.76 9.79 -6.67
CA VAL A 96 -4.04 10.42 -6.27
C VAL A 96 -3.99 10.81 -4.80
N ASP A 97 -4.62 11.93 -4.46
CA ASP A 97 -4.84 12.28 -3.06
C ASP A 97 -5.95 11.40 -2.49
N MET A 98 -5.57 10.46 -1.63
CA MET A 98 -6.50 9.56 -0.94
C MET A 98 -6.76 10.08 0.47
N THR A 99 -8.00 10.45 0.77
CA THR A 99 -8.42 11.08 2.04
C THR A 99 -9.35 10.16 2.81
N LEU A 100 -9.00 9.78 4.04
CA LEU A 100 -9.90 9.01 4.92
C LEU A 100 -11.08 9.89 5.37
N ILE A 101 -12.30 9.55 4.94
CA ILE A 101 -13.53 10.32 5.23
C ILE A 101 -14.45 9.66 6.26
N ARG A 102 -14.29 8.37 6.51
CA ARG A 102 -14.93 7.68 7.64
C ARG A 102 -14.15 8.01 8.91
N ASN A 103 -14.86 8.40 9.98
CA ASN A 103 -14.23 8.62 11.28
C ASN A 103 -13.53 7.33 11.73
N PRO A 104 -12.24 7.36 12.12
CA PRO A 104 -11.53 6.17 12.60
C PRO A 104 -12.25 5.42 13.74
N GLU A 105 -13.01 6.11 14.59
CA GLU A 105 -13.82 5.46 15.64
C GLU A 105 -14.90 4.51 15.08
N ASP A 106 -15.37 4.76 13.86
CA ASP A 106 -16.37 3.97 13.15
C ASP A 106 -15.74 2.82 12.33
N SER A 107 -14.42 2.60 12.42
CA SER A 107 -13.80 1.44 11.78
C SER A 107 -14.19 0.15 12.52
N PRO A 108 -14.37 -0.99 11.82
CA PRO A 108 -14.72 -2.26 12.46
C PRO A 108 -13.77 -2.64 13.59
N TYR A 109 -12.47 -2.41 13.41
CA TYR A 109 -11.46 -2.65 14.43
C TYR A 109 -11.69 -1.80 15.69
N MET A 110 -11.91 -0.50 15.55
CA MET A 110 -12.16 0.41 16.69
C MET A 110 -13.48 0.13 17.38
N MET A 111 -14.53 -0.21 16.62
CA MET A 111 -15.80 -0.67 17.18
C MET A 111 -15.62 -1.95 18.02
N GLY A 112 -14.80 -2.88 17.54
CA GLY A 112 -14.41 -4.09 18.26
C GLY A 112 -13.72 -3.79 19.59
N MET A 113 -12.69 -2.93 19.57
CA MET A 113 -11.99 -2.50 20.77
C MET A 113 -12.95 -1.85 21.78
N LYS A 114 -13.82 -0.96 21.30
CA LYS A 114 -14.80 -0.27 22.15
C LYS A 114 -15.80 -1.23 22.79
N ALA A 115 -16.30 -2.20 22.02
CA ALA A 115 -17.19 -3.23 22.53
C ALA A 115 -16.54 -4.07 23.64
N ALA A 116 -15.29 -4.50 23.46
CA ALA A 116 -14.55 -5.23 24.50
C ALA A 116 -14.36 -4.37 25.76
N LEU A 117 -13.99 -3.10 25.60
CA LEU A 117 -13.82 -2.16 26.72
C LEU A 117 -15.10 -1.97 27.54
N ASP A 118 -16.25 -1.86 26.87
CA ASP A 118 -17.54 -1.65 27.54
C ASP A 118 -18.00 -2.87 28.35
N GLU A 119 -17.53 -4.07 28.00
CA GLU A 119 -17.81 -5.33 28.70
C GLU A 119 -16.94 -5.54 29.95
N ILE A 120 -15.84 -4.79 30.12
CA ILE A 120 -14.96 -4.91 31.29
C ILE A 120 -15.67 -4.38 32.55
N ALA A 121 -15.80 -5.25 33.56
CA ALA A 121 -16.43 -4.93 34.83
C ALA A 121 -15.48 -4.31 35.88
N GLY A 122 -14.19 -4.71 35.85
CA GLY A 122 -13.17 -4.25 36.80
C GLY A 122 -12.68 -2.84 36.48
N ALA A 123 -12.59 -1.97 37.48
CA ALA A 123 -12.26 -0.56 37.27
C ALA A 123 -10.81 -0.34 36.81
N GLU A 124 -9.87 -1.14 37.33
CA GLU A 124 -8.44 -1.05 37.00
C GLU A 124 -8.17 -1.58 35.59
N GLU A 125 -8.71 -2.75 35.24
CA GLU A 125 -8.62 -3.30 33.89
C GLU A 125 -9.27 -2.37 32.86
N LYS A 126 -10.40 -1.74 33.22
CA LYS A 126 -11.08 -0.79 32.34
C LYS A 126 -10.25 0.47 32.10
N GLU A 127 -9.52 0.95 33.10
CA GLU A 127 -8.61 2.10 32.94
C GLU A 127 -7.44 1.76 31.99
N ILE A 128 -6.83 0.59 32.14
CA ILE A 128 -5.75 0.13 31.24
C ILE A 128 -6.27 0.00 29.80
N ALA A 129 -7.40 -0.67 29.60
CA ALA A 129 -8.00 -0.83 28.28
C ALA A 129 -8.39 0.51 27.65
N GLN A 130 -8.88 1.47 28.45
CA GLN A 130 -9.20 2.82 27.97
C GLN A 130 -7.97 3.58 27.53
N GLN A 131 -6.86 3.49 28.27
CA GLN A 131 -5.59 4.13 27.88
C GLN A 131 -5.09 3.60 26.54
N GLU A 132 -5.16 2.28 26.31
CA GLU A 132 -4.75 1.68 25.03
C GLU A 132 -5.68 2.04 23.87
N TYR A 133 -7.00 2.07 24.13
CA TYR A 133 -7.98 2.56 23.15
C TYR A 133 -7.71 4.02 22.76
N ASP A 134 -7.52 4.90 23.75
CA ASP A 134 -7.26 6.31 23.54
C ASP A 134 -5.92 6.54 22.84
N ALA A 135 -4.88 5.77 23.19
CA ALA A 135 -3.56 5.84 22.56
C ALA A 135 -3.62 5.42 21.08
N TYR A 136 -4.32 4.33 20.77
CA TYR A 136 -4.51 3.90 19.38
C TYR A 136 -5.33 4.92 18.58
N LEU A 137 -6.42 5.44 19.16
CA LEU A 137 -7.21 6.49 18.53
C LEU A 137 -6.39 7.77 18.29
N GLN A 138 -5.61 8.20 19.28
CA GLN A 138 -4.73 9.37 19.16
C GLN A 138 -3.68 9.18 18.05
N LYS A 139 -3.23 7.94 17.81
CA LYS A 139 -2.29 7.62 16.74
C LYS A 139 -2.91 7.76 15.36
N ILE A 140 -4.14 7.30 15.16
CA ILE A 140 -4.79 7.24 13.83
C ILE A 140 -5.59 8.50 13.47
N MET A 141 -6.16 9.20 14.46
CA MET A 141 -6.96 10.41 14.24
C MET A 141 -6.29 11.52 13.44
N PRO A 142 -4.96 11.76 13.54
CA PRO A 142 -4.27 12.75 12.70
C PRO A 142 -4.39 12.50 11.19
N TYR A 143 -4.71 11.27 10.77
CA TYR A 143 -4.90 10.91 9.36
C TYR A 143 -6.35 11.12 8.88
N TYR A 144 -7.29 11.34 9.79
CA TYR A 144 -8.69 11.61 9.45
C TYR A 144 -8.81 12.96 8.71
N ASN A 145 -9.46 12.95 7.55
CA ASN A 145 -9.55 14.11 6.64
C ASN A 145 -8.19 14.69 6.20
N LEU A 146 -7.11 13.90 6.27
CA LEU A 146 -5.81 14.28 5.73
C LEU A 146 -5.62 13.65 4.34
N PRO A 147 -5.48 14.45 3.27
CA PRO A 147 -5.14 13.92 1.95
C PRO A 147 -3.72 13.34 1.94
N VAL A 148 -3.60 12.08 1.53
CA VAL A 148 -2.32 11.37 1.39
C VAL A 148 -2.12 10.95 -0.06
N LEU A 149 -1.11 11.53 -0.71
CA LEU A 149 -0.72 11.18 -2.07
C LEU A 149 -0.31 9.69 -2.14
N THR A 150 -1.13 8.90 -2.82
CA THR A 150 -1.07 7.43 -2.83
C THR A 150 -0.92 6.93 -4.26
N GLY A 151 -0.08 5.92 -4.44
CA GLY A 151 0.15 5.23 -5.71
C GLY A 151 -0.72 3.99 -5.87
N PHE A 152 -1.37 3.87 -7.03
CA PHE A 152 -2.00 2.63 -7.50
C PHE A 152 -1.40 2.25 -8.86
N LEU A 153 -1.13 0.97 -9.06
CA LEU A 153 -0.45 0.47 -10.25
C LEU A 153 -1.32 -0.60 -10.91
N TYR A 154 -1.54 -0.44 -12.21
CA TYR A 154 -2.31 -1.37 -13.02
C TYR A 154 -1.53 -1.80 -14.26
N ARG A 155 -1.90 -2.96 -14.78
CA ARG A 155 -1.57 -3.41 -16.13
C ARG A 155 -2.85 -3.78 -16.86
N VAL A 156 -2.98 -3.27 -18.08
CA VAL A 156 -4.15 -3.50 -18.93
C VAL A 156 -3.77 -4.31 -20.15
N TYR A 157 -4.58 -5.31 -20.48
CA TYR A 157 -4.44 -6.14 -21.67
C TYR A 157 -5.55 -5.80 -22.66
N VAL A 158 -5.16 -5.29 -23.82
CA VAL A 158 -6.05 -4.95 -24.92
C VAL A 158 -5.86 -5.97 -26.05
N PRO A 159 -6.88 -6.76 -26.43
CA PRO A 159 -6.79 -7.64 -27.59
C PRO A 159 -6.46 -6.85 -28.86
N THR A 160 -5.50 -7.32 -29.67
CA THR A 160 -5.00 -6.56 -30.84
C THR A 160 -6.10 -6.21 -31.84
N MET A 161 -7.14 -7.05 -31.95
CA MET A 161 -8.33 -6.77 -32.78
C MET A 161 -9.09 -5.52 -32.33
N MET A 162 -9.11 -5.22 -31.04
CA MET A 162 -9.78 -4.03 -30.45
C MET A 162 -8.94 -2.76 -30.61
N VAL A 163 -7.63 -2.88 -30.83
CA VAL A 163 -6.75 -1.73 -31.11
C VAL A 163 -7.04 -1.14 -32.50
N LEU A 164 -7.43 -1.99 -33.45
CA LEU A 164 -7.61 -1.64 -34.87
C LEU A 164 -9.04 -1.27 -35.26
N ASP A 165 -10.03 -1.60 -34.43
CA ASP A 165 -11.45 -1.38 -34.70
C ASP A 165 -12.00 -0.26 -33.81
N SER A 166 -12.34 0.89 -34.41
CA SER A 166 -12.92 2.04 -33.71
C SER A 166 -14.44 1.96 -33.57
N GLU A 167 -15.09 0.92 -34.10
CA GLU A 167 -16.56 0.78 -34.12
C GLU A 167 -17.07 -0.29 -33.13
N SER A 168 -16.19 -1.12 -32.57
CA SER A 168 -16.54 -2.16 -31.59
C SER A 168 -16.51 -1.65 -30.15
N ASP A 169 -17.31 -2.27 -29.27
CA ASP A 169 -17.26 -2.08 -27.83
C ASP A 169 -15.84 -2.35 -27.31
N PHE A 170 -15.14 -1.32 -26.84
CA PHE A 170 -13.73 -1.40 -26.47
C PHE A 170 -13.59 -2.17 -25.15
N ARG A 171 -13.01 -3.37 -25.24
CA ARG A 171 -12.87 -4.29 -24.10
C ARG A 171 -11.40 -4.56 -23.81
N PHE A 172 -11.09 -4.67 -22.53
CA PHE A 172 -9.77 -4.97 -22.01
C PHE A 172 -9.87 -5.68 -20.67
N ASP A 173 -8.83 -6.42 -20.33
CA ASP A 173 -8.68 -7.03 -19.01
C ASP A 173 -7.75 -6.16 -18.16
N MET A 174 -8.06 -5.99 -16.87
CA MET A 174 -7.31 -5.14 -15.96
C MET A 174 -6.75 -5.96 -14.79
N TYR A 175 -5.50 -5.66 -14.42
CA TYR A 175 -4.80 -6.33 -13.34
C TYR A 175 -4.16 -5.29 -12.42
N HIS A 176 -4.29 -5.48 -11.12
CA HIS A 176 -3.42 -4.84 -10.13
C HIS A 176 -1.98 -5.28 -10.37
N ARG A 177 -1.03 -4.35 -10.28
CA ARG A 177 0.37 -4.56 -10.60
C ARG A 177 1.25 -4.27 -9.39
N MET A 178 2.22 -5.15 -9.12
CA MET A 178 3.27 -4.91 -8.13
C MET A 178 4.64 -5.11 -8.76
N ASP A 179 5.42 -4.04 -8.81
CA ASP A 179 6.73 -4.01 -9.46
C ASP A 179 7.84 -4.44 -8.49
N ILE A 180 8.31 -5.68 -8.66
CA ILE A 180 9.46 -6.26 -7.92
C ILE A 180 10.77 -5.79 -8.55
N THR A 181 10.80 -5.82 -9.89
CA THR A 181 11.79 -5.19 -10.78
C THR A 181 11.06 -4.59 -12.00
N ASP A 182 11.80 -3.98 -12.91
CA ASP A 182 11.32 -3.54 -14.23
C ASP A 182 10.88 -4.70 -15.14
N GLU A 183 11.42 -5.90 -14.94
CA GLU A 183 11.06 -7.11 -15.70
C GLU A 183 10.10 -8.05 -14.95
N GLU A 184 10.18 -8.09 -13.61
CA GLU A 184 9.41 -8.99 -12.76
C GLU A 184 8.31 -8.21 -12.03
N VAL A 185 7.07 -8.55 -12.37
CA VAL A 185 5.86 -8.01 -11.75
C VAL A 185 4.99 -9.14 -11.19
N ILE A 186 4.24 -8.85 -10.13
CA ILE A 186 3.09 -9.65 -9.72
C ILE A 186 1.84 -9.00 -10.31
N LEU A 187 0.98 -9.81 -10.91
CA LEU A 187 -0.30 -9.37 -11.46
C LEU A 187 -1.42 -10.13 -10.75
N SER A 188 -2.42 -9.38 -10.31
CA SER A 188 -3.65 -9.91 -9.70
C SER A 188 -4.83 -9.34 -10.47
N GLU A 189 -5.72 -10.19 -10.95
CA GLU A 189 -6.88 -9.79 -11.75
C GLU A 189 -7.77 -8.83 -10.96
N VAL A 190 -8.24 -7.76 -11.61
CA VAL A 190 -9.27 -6.88 -11.06
C VAL A 190 -10.62 -7.56 -11.25
N LEU A 191 -11.32 -7.80 -10.14
CA LEU A 191 -12.66 -8.40 -10.16
C LEU A 191 -13.73 -7.32 -10.04
N GLU A 192 -14.86 -7.49 -10.73
CA GLU A 192 -15.98 -6.52 -10.72
C GLU A 192 -16.57 -6.26 -9.33
N ASP A 193 -16.50 -7.24 -8.42
CA ASP A 193 -17.04 -7.15 -7.05
C ASP A 193 -15.93 -7.13 -5.99
N GLU A 194 -14.71 -6.77 -6.39
CA GLU A 194 -13.66 -6.57 -5.41
C GLU A 194 -14.02 -5.40 -4.48
N GLN A 195 -13.50 -5.48 -3.25
CA GLN A 195 -13.69 -4.46 -2.24
C GLN A 195 -12.38 -4.34 -1.50
N TYR A 196 -12.03 -3.13 -1.08
CA TYR A 196 -10.86 -2.93 -0.23
C TYR A 196 -10.96 -3.80 1.02
N THR A 197 -9.80 -4.15 1.57
CA THR A 197 -9.72 -4.92 2.81
C THR A 197 -9.37 -4.01 3.96
N GLU A 198 -10.22 -4.02 4.98
CA GLU A 198 -9.95 -3.38 6.27
C GLU A 198 -8.71 -3.97 6.92
N ILE A 199 -8.00 -3.16 7.72
CA ILE A 199 -6.84 -3.62 8.49
C ILE A 199 -7.18 -4.78 9.44
N GLY A 200 -8.40 -4.80 9.97
CA GLY A 200 -8.94 -5.83 10.84
C GLY A 200 -10.43 -5.62 11.10
N ASP A 201 -11.08 -6.66 11.60
CA ASP A 201 -12.51 -6.65 11.89
C ASP A 201 -12.82 -6.36 13.39
N ASN A 202 -14.10 -6.48 13.76
CA ASN A 202 -14.52 -6.30 15.16
C ASN A 202 -13.87 -7.32 16.10
N GLU A 203 -13.65 -8.55 15.66
CA GLU A 203 -13.07 -9.60 16.48
C GLU A 203 -11.58 -9.36 16.69
N ASP A 204 -10.85 -8.92 15.65
CA ASP A 204 -9.48 -8.45 15.77
C ASP A 204 -9.34 -7.34 16.84
N GLY A 205 -10.23 -6.35 16.80
CA GLY A 205 -10.23 -5.24 17.78
C GLY A 205 -10.54 -5.70 19.21
N ARG A 206 -11.47 -6.65 19.37
CA ARG A 206 -11.75 -7.25 20.68
C ARG A 206 -10.55 -8.03 21.21
N ASN A 207 -9.90 -8.80 20.35
CA ASN A 207 -8.72 -9.59 20.71
C ASN A 207 -7.55 -8.70 21.13
N TYR A 208 -7.35 -7.56 20.47
CA TYR A 208 -6.32 -6.60 20.88
C TYR A 208 -6.49 -6.15 22.34
N ILE A 209 -7.70 -5.72 22.74
CA ILE A 209 -7.97 -5.32 24.13
C ILE A 209 -7.77 -6.47 25.11
N ASN A 210 -8.20 -7.68 24.74
CA ASN A 210 -7.98 -8.85 25.59
C ASN A 210 -6.48 -9.18 25.77
N GLU A 211 -5.68 -9.07 24.71
CA GLU A 211 -4.23 -9.27 24.76
C GLU A 211 -3.51 -8.21 25.58
N VAL A 212 -3.91 -6.94 25.47
CA VAL A 212 -3.42 -5.84 26.32
C VAL A 212 -3.58 -6.19 27.79
N LEU A 213 -4.77 -6.64 28.20
CA LEU A 213 -5.05 -6.95 29.61
C LEU A 213 -4.22 -8.14 30.11
N ILE A 214 -3.91 -9.11 29.24
CA ILE A 214 -3.03 -10.23 29.55
C ILE A 214 -1.57 -9.78 29.65
N SER A 215 -1.13 -8.87 28.77
CA SER A 215 0.27 -8.45 28.61
C SER A 215 0.69 -7.32 29.54
N ALA A 216 -0.24 -6.49 30.04
CA ALA A 216 0.03 -5.49 31.08
C ALA A 216 0.62 -6.10 32.37
N ALA A 217 0.49 -7.42 32.56
CA ALA A 217 1.13 -8.19 33.62
C ALA A 217 2.62 -8.56 33.36
N ALA A 218 3.18 -8.24 32.19
CA ALA A 218 4.52 -8.59 31.76
C ALA A 218 5.27 -7.38 31.17
N GLU A 219 5.91 -6.57 32.02
CA GLU A 219 6.59 -5.35 31.57
C GLU A 219 7.95 -5.55 30.86
N SER A 220 8.11 -4.70 29.84
CA SER A 220 9.32 -4.17 29.20
C SER A 220 10.14 -5.10 28.29
N SER A 221 9.89 -5.01 26.98
CA SER A 221 10.96 -5.19 26.00
C SER A 221 11.64 -3.83 25.76
N ASN A 222 12.92 -3.74 26.09
CA ASN A 222 13.77 -2.64 25.61
C ASN A 222 14.03 -2.91 24.12
N SER A 223 13.10 -2.53 23.27
CA SER A 223 13.32 -2.60 21.82
C SER A 223 14.42 -1.61 21.44
N LEU A 224 15.54 -2.09 20.91
CA LEU A 224 16.58 -1.24 20.29
C LEU A 224 16.06 -0.52 19.04
N TYR A 225 14.86 -0.88 18.57
CA TYR A 225 14.27 -0.40 17.34
C TYR A 225 13.25 0.71 17.60
N ASP A 226 13.51 1.86 17.00
CA ASP A 226 12.60 3.00 16.90
C ASP A 226 11.92 2.97 15.53
N ALA A 227 10.67 2.51 15.52
CA ALA A 227 9.85 2.43 14.32
C ALA A 227 9.62 3.80 13.66
N SER A 228 9.48 4.87 14.46
CA SER A 228 9.22 6.21 13.93
C SER A 228 10.40 6.71 13.11
N ARG A 229 11.63 6.43 13.56
CA ARG A 229 12.85 6.76 12.80
C ARG A 229 13.00 5.93 11.53
N ALA A 230 12.63 4.65 11.58
CA ALA A 230 12.66 3.79 10.40
C ALA A 230 11.65 4.25 9.34
N VAL A 231 10.43 4.59 9.76
CA VAL A 231 9.39 5.16 8.89
C VAL A 231 9.82 6.51 8.32
N ALA A 232 10.36 7.40 9.14
CA ALA A 232 10.85 8.70 8.67
C ALA A 232 11.93 8.56 7.58
N TYR A 233 12.85 7.60 7.76
CA TYR A 233 13.83 7.27 6.73
C TYR A 233 13.16 6.73 5.45
N ALA A 234 12.24 5.78 5.60
CA ALA A 234 11.53 5.19 4.47
C ALA A 234 10.80 6.25 3.64
N VAL A 235 10.04 7.14 4.29
CA VAL A 235 9.30 8.23 3.65
C VAL A 235 10.23 9.21 2.94
N ALA A 236 11.36 9.58 3.56
CA ALA A 236 12.31 10.51 2.99
C ALA A 236 13.04 9.95 1.75
N HIS A 237 13.19 8.63 1.67
CA HIS A 237 14.01 7.96 0.66
C HIS A 237 13.23 7.08 -0.32
N ALA A 238 11.89 6.98 -0.21
CA ALA A 238 11.07 6.06 -1.01
C ALA A 238 11.17 6.25 -2.53
N LYS A 239 11.53 7.45 -2.99
CA LYS A 239 11.66 7.82 -4.40
C LYS A 239 13.10 7.96 -4.87
N ASP A 240 14.07 7.58 -4.04
CA ASP A 240 15.48 7.67 -4.40
C ASP A 240 15.82 6.71 -5.54
N ILE A 241 16.89 7.04 -6.26
CA ILE A 241 17.45 6.12 -7.26
C ILE A 241 17.99 4.88 -6.54
N PRO A 242 17.53 3.66 -6.91
CA PRO A 242 17.97 2.45 -6.25
C PRO A 242 19.48 2.21 -6.37
N GLU A 243 20.15 1.85 -5.27
CA GLU A 243 21.58 1.51 -5.29
C GLU A 243 21.82 0.20 -6.04
N TYR A 244 20.91 -0.75 -5.92
CA TYR A 244 20.85 -1.97 -6.71
C TYR A 244 19.79 -1.78 -7.79
N SER A 245 20.21 -1.43 -9.01
CA SER A 245 19.31 -0.97 -10.08
C SER A 245 19.54 -1.70 -11.40
N ALA A 246 18.56 -1.58 -12.31
CA ALA A 246 18.70 -2.04 -13.69
C ALA A 246 19.92 -1.41 -14.37
N ALA A 247 20.17 -0.12 -14.12
CA ALA A 247 21.27 0.64 -14.71
C ALA A 247 22.67 0.11 -14.37
N ASN A 248 22.83 -0.55 -13.22
CA ASN A 248 24.09 -1.15 -12.80
C ASN A 248 24.08 -2.69 -12.77
N ASN A 249 22.97 -3.30 -13.17
CA ASN A 249 22.80 -4.75 -13.28
C ASN A 249 23.08 -5.51 -11.96
N ASN A 250 22.82 -4.88 -10.80
CA ASN A 250 23.07 -5.47 -9.47
C ASN A 250 21.82 -6.07 -8.81
N GLY A 251 20.70 -6.19 -9.54
CA GLY A 251 19.44 -6.75 -9.02
C GLY A 251 18.50 -5.69 -8.47
N SER A 252 17.67 -6.06 -7.49
CA SER A 252 16.64 -5.21 -6.86
C SER A 252 17.09 -4.65 -5.51
N ASP A 253 16.71 -3.41 -5.21
CA ASP A 253 17.11 -2.68 -4.00
C ASP A 253 16.17 -2.89 -2.80
N CYS A 254 15.11 -3.69 -2.95
CA CYS A 254 14.07 -3.85 -1.93
C CYS A 254 14.62 -4.17 -0.53
N ALA A 255 15.50 -5.17 -0.42
CA ALA A 255 16.11 -5.55 0.85
C ALA A 255 17.15 -4.53 1.35
N ASN A 256 17.88 -3.88 0.45
CA ASN A 256 18.83 -2.82 0.82
C ASN A 256 18.09 -1.61 1.43
N PHE A 257 17.01 -1.18 0.80
CA PHE A 257 16.12 -0.14 1.28
C PHE A 257 15.57 -0.48 2.67
N VAL A 258 14.93 -1.63 2.82
CA VAL A 258 14.39 -2.08 4.13
C VAL A 258 15.49 -2.16 5.19
N SER A 259 16.66 -2.70 4.88
CA SER A 259 17.79 -2.77 5.82
C SER A 259 18.28 -1.39 6.26
N LYS A 260 18.30 -0.40 5.35
CA LYS A 260 18.64 1.00 5.68
C LYS A 260 17.61 1.64 6.59
N CYS A 261 16.31 1.44 6.31
CA CYS A 261 15.23 1.90 7.19
C CYS A 261 15.41 1.32 8.59
N ILE A 262 15.69 0.01 8.67
CA ILE A 262 15.85 -0.70 9.94
C ILE A 262 17.09 -0.23 10.71
N ASN A 263 18.19 0.05 10.00
CA ASN A 263 19.38 0.63 10.60
C ASN A 263 19.17 2.07 11.08
N ALA A 264 18.40 2.89 10.34
CA ALA A 264 18.00 4.23 10.76
C ALA A 264 17.10 4.21 12.01
N GLY A 265 16.28 3.16 12.12
CA GLY A 265 15.52 2.78 13.31
C GLY A 265 16.37 2.30 14.49
N GLY A 266 17.69 2.21 14.36
CA GLY A 266 18.59 1.99 15.50
C GLY A 266 19.17 0.59 15.64
N ILE A 267 18.77 -0.39 14.81
CA ILE A 267 19.43 -1.71 14.81
C ILE A 267 20.86 -1.55 14.27
N PRO A 268 21.91 -1.86 15.04
CA PRO A 268 23.29 -1.56 14.68
C PRO A 268 23.86 -2.60 13.69
N GLN A 269 24.69 -2.13 12.76
CA GLN A 269 25.37 -3.04 11.82
C GLN A 269 26.18 -4.10 12.57
N ASP A 270 26.05 -5.35 12.16
CA ASP A 270 26.68 -6.53 12.76
C ASP A 270 27.55 -7.25 11.72
N ARG A 271 28.85 -6.93 11.73
CA ARG A 271 29.83 -7.57 10.84
C ARG A 271 29.95 -9.06 11.07
N ALA A 272 29.83 -9.52 12.33
CA ALA A 272 29.98 -10.94 12.67
C ALA A 272 28.76 -11.76 12.21
N GLY A 273 27.56 -11.19 12.33
CA GLY A 273 26.31 -11.74 11.81
C GLY A 273 26.07 -11.48 10.33
N ASN A 274 27.04 -10.90 9.62
CA ASN A 274 26.96 -10.59 8.19
C ASN A 274 25.76 -9.69 7.83
N TRP A 275 25.40 -8.73 8.69
CA TRP A 275 24.36 -7.72 8.49
C TRP A 275 24.97 -6.31 8.55
N TYR A 276 25.37 -5.78 7.40
CA TYR A 276 25.94 -4.44 7.24
C TYR A 276 25.79 -4.05 5.76
N GLN A 277 25.95 -2.77 5.43
CA GLN A 277 25.72 -2.30 4.06
C GLN A 277 26.50 -3.13 3.03
N GLY A 278 25.77 -3.70 2.05
CA GLY A 278 26.31 -4.55 0.99
C GLY A 278 26.50 -6.03 1.35
N SER A 279 26.23 -6.45 2.59
CA SER A 279 26.39 -7.84 3.03
C SER A 279 25.17 -8.71 2.70
N THR A 280 25.35 -10.04 2.72
CA THR A 280 24.28 -10.99 2.34
C THR A 280 22.98 -10.80 3.11
N ASN A 281 23.03 -10.64 4.44
CA ASN A 281 21.82 -10.45 5.24
C ASN A 281 21.24 -9.04 5.14
N TRP A 282 21.93 -8.11 4.50
CA TRP A 282 21.46 -6.75 4.26
C TRP A 282 20.76 -6.63 2.90
N ILE A 283 21.30 -7.25 1.85
CA ILE A 283 20.84 -7.04 0.47
C ILE A 283 19.91 -8.14 -0.04
N ARG A 284 19.59 -9.16 0.77
CA ARG A 284 18.68 -10.24 0.39
C ARG A 284 17.44 -10.22 1.26
N THR A 285 16.32 -10.66 0.70
CA THR A 285 15.03 -10.78 1.41
C THR A 285 15.04 -11.93 2.41
N GLY A 286 15.60 -13.07 2.02
CA GLY A 286 15.48 -14.36 2.71
C GLY A 286 14.75 -15.43 1.91
N TYR A 287 14.13 -15.07 0.79
CA TYR A 287 13.25 -15.93 -0.01
C TYR A 287 13.85 -17.27 -0.44
N TYR A 288 15.11 -17.28 -0.85
CA TYR A 288 15.80 -18.51 -1.29
C TYR A 288 16.49 -19.27 -0.16
N ASN A 289 16.14 -19.02 1.11
CA ASN A 289 16.75 -19.65 2.29
C ASN A 289 18.29 -19.55 2.33
N ASN A 290 18.86 -18.46 1.79
CA ASN A 290 20.29 -18.26 1.60
C ASN A 290 20.82 -17.01 2.33
N GLY A 291 20.23 -16.73 3.49
CA GLY A 291 20.41 -15.49 4.25
C GLY A 291 19.52 -14.35 3.75
N GLY A 292 19.42 -13.29 4.54
CA GLY A 292 18.58 -12.13 4.21
C GLY A 292 18.13 -11.35 5.44
N VAL A 293 17.52 -10.19 5.19
CA VAL A 293 17.08 -9.23 6.21
C VAL A 293 16.06 -9.87 7.14
N VAL A 294 15.05 -10.55 6.62
CA VAL A 294 14.01 -11.21 7.43
C VAL A 294 14.57 -12.35 8.29
N PRO A 295 15.27 -13.37 7.75
CA PRO A 295 15.81 -14.46 8.58
C PRO A 295 16.87 -13.97 9.58
N TYR A 296 17.65 -12.94 9.25
CA TYR A 296 18.62 -12.37 10.19
C TYR A 296 17.91 -11.70 11.37
N LEU A 297 16.96 -10.79 11.10
CA LEU A 297 16.30 -10.01 12.14
C LEU A 297 15.43 -10.88 13.05
N THR A 298 14.74 -11.87 12.48
CA THR A 298 13.97 -12.85 13.26
C THR A 298 14.88 -13.78 14.06
N GLY A 299 15.97 -14.27 13.45
CA GLY A 299 16.94 -15.12 14.13
C GLY A 299 17.68 -14.44 15.30
N LYS A 300 17.87 -13.12 15.22
CA LYS A 300 18.40 -12.29 16.31
C LYS A 300 17.35 -11.88 17.35
N GLY A 301 16.07 -12.16 17.09
CA GLY A 301 14.98 -11.79 17.98
C GLY A 301 14.62 -10.30 17.95
N TYR A 302 15.00 -9.56 16.91
CA TYR A 302 14.57 -8.17 16.72
C TYR A 302 13.14 -8.07 16.21
N PHE A 303 12.72 -9.03 15.39
CA PHE A 303 11.40 -9.07 14.77
C PHE A 303 10.74 -10.45 14.96
N ARG A 304 9.41 -10.49 14.88
CA ARG A 304 8.62 -11.73 14.84
C ARG A 304 7.56 -11.65 13.74
N SER A 305 7.24 -12.77 13.13
CA SER A 305 6.06 -12.87 12.26
C SER A 305 4.78 -12.72 13.09
N VAL A 306 3.76 -12.12 12.49
CA VAL A 306 2.40 -12.07 13.04
C VAL A 306 1.43 -12.79 12.10
N PRO A 307 0.34 -13.38 12.65
CA PRO A 307 -0.58 -14.20 11.86
C PRO A 307 -1.56 -13.40 11.01
N SER A 308 -1.73 -12.10 11.29
CA SER A 308 -2.72 -11.23 10.64
C SER A 308 -2.13 -9.83 10.37
N SER A 309 -2.66 -9.17 9.34
CA SER A 309 -2.39 -7.75 9.04
C SER A 309 -2.84 -6.82 10.16
N SER A 310 -3.88 -7.20 10.92
CA SER A 310 -4.40 -6.43 12.06
C SER A 310 -3.37 -6.25 13.18
N ALA A 311 -2.36 -7.13 13.24
CA ALA A 311 -1.26 -7.04 14.18
C ALA A 311 -0.03 -6.30 13.62
N ALA A 312 -0.06 -5.84 12.36
CA ALA A 312 1.01 -5.05 11.79
C ALA A 312 1.11 -3.67 12.47
N THR A 313 2.31 -3.12 12.51
CA THR A 313 2.57 -1.77 13.04
C THR A 313 3.40 -1.00 12.03
N GLU A 314 3.40 0.32 12.14
CA GLU A 314 4.36 1.14 11.40
C GLU A 314 5.80 0.69 11.72
N GLY A 315 6.65 0.64 10.70
CA GLY A 315 8.00 0.10 10.80
C GLY A 315 8.08 -1.44 10.74
N SER A 316 6.95 -2.15 10.62
CA SER A 316 6.93 -3.57 10.29
C SER A 316 7.46 -3.84 8.88
N ILE A 317 8.06 -5.01 8.69
CA ILE A 317 8.44 -5.50 7.36
C ILE A 317 7.24 -6.22 6.76
N MET A 318 6.91 -5.88 5.53
CA MET A 318 6.00 -6.66 4.69
C MET A 318 6.84 -7.54 3.77
N TYR A 319 6.73 -8.86 3.92
CA TYR A 319 7.51 -9.85 3.17
C TYR A 319 6.60 -10.60 2.21
N TYR A 320 6.93 -10.62 0.92
CA TYR A 320 6.13 -11.34 -0.08
C TYR A 320 6.46 -12.84 -0.05
N ASN A 321 5.43 -13.68 0.09
CA ASN A 321 5.60 -15.12 0.28
C ASN A 321 5.89 -15.87 -1.02
N THR A 322 5.42 -15.33 -2.14
CA THR A 322 5.51 -15.98 -3.46
C THR A 322 6.65 -15.44 -4.31
N LYS A 323 7.26 -14.32 -3.93
CA LYS A 323 8.33 -13.63 -4.68
C LYS A 323 9.41 -13.09 -3.75
N SER A 324 10.63 -12.94 -4.26
CA SER A 324 11.75 -12.39 -3.50
C SER A 324 11.63 -10.87 -3.35
N HIS A 325 10.73 -10.41 -2.49
CA HIS A 325 10.48 -8.99 -2.28
C HIS A 325 10.13 -8.63 -0.84
N VAL A 326 10.51 -7.42 -0.42
CA VAL A 326 10.19 -6.87 0.90
C VAL A 326 9.88 -5.38 0.79
N ALA A 327 9.03 -4.91 1.69
CA ALA A 327 8.65 -3.52 1.86
C ALA A 327 8.60 -3.17 3.35
N ILE A 328 8.43 -1.89 3.68
CA ILE A 328 8.25 -1.42 5.05
C ILE A 328 6.92 -0.69 5.19
N VAL A 329 6.16 -1.02 6.24
CA VAL A 329 4.91 -0.33 6.58
C VAL A 329 5.25 1.07 7.06
N THR A 330 4.71 2.09 6.40
CA THR A 330 5.05 3.50 6.66
C THR A 330 3.89 4.31 7.21
N LEU A 331 2.65 3.85 7.04
CA LEU A 331 1.48 4.55 7.56
C LEU A 331 0.34 3.54 7.81
N ILE A 332 -0.32 3.68 8.96
CA ILE A 332 -1.57 2.98 9.28
C ILE A 332 -2.57 4.04 9.74
N ASP A 333 -3.64 4.25 8.97
CA ASP A 333 -4.66 5.28 9.23
C ASP A 333 -5.89 4.75 9.97
N GLY A 334 -5.84 3.48 10.41
CA GLY A 334 -6.92 2.80 11.11
C GLY A 334 -7.93 2.11 10.21
N SER A 335 -7.83 2.28 8.88
CA SER A 335 -8.61 1.52 7.90
C SER A 335 -7.71 0.74 6.94
N THR A 336 -6.61 1.33 6.46
CA THR A 336 -5.66 0.68 5.54
C THR A 336 -4.23 0.66 6.08
N ILE A 337 -3.43 -0.26 5.53
CA ILE A 337 -1.98 -0.29 5.68
C ILE A 337 -1.37 0.29 4.40
N LYS A 338 -0.49 1.28 4.56
CA LYS A 338 0.33 1.82 3.47
C LYS A 338 1.79 1.47 3.70
N TYR A 339 2.50 1.18 2.62
CA TYR A 339 3.91 0.82 2.66
C TYR A 339 4.73 1.56 1.60
N SER A 340 6.04 1.61 1.86
CA SER A 340 7.05 2.07 0.92
C SER A 340 7.98 0.93 0.56
N HIS A 341 8.44 0.90 -0.69
CA HIS A 341 9.34 -0.13 -1.17
C HIS A 341 10.23 0.40 -2.29
N HIS A 342 11.36 -0.25 -2.52
CA HIS A 342 12.16 -0.04 -3.72
C HIS A 342 12.08 -1.25 -4.65
N SER A 343 12.33 -1.03 -5.93
CA SER A 343 12.65 -2.08 -6.90
C SER A 343 14.07 -1.83 -7.45
N ASN A 344 14.34 -2.23 -8.69
CA ASN A 344 15.56 -1.86 -9.41
C ASN A 344 15.41 -0.58 -10.25
N VAL A 345 14.25 0.08 -10.18
CA VAL A 345 13.96 1.40 -10.76
C VAL A 345 13.32 2.32 -9.69
N PRO A 346 13.44 3.65 -9.82
CA PRO A 346 12.80 4.59 -8.90
C PRO A 346 11.28 4.41 -8.84
N LYS A 347 10.67 4.74 -7.70
CA LYS A 347 9.22 4.76 -7.51
C LYS A 347 8.67 6.17 -7.63
N ASP A 348 7.43 6.26 -8.11
CA ASP A 348 6.73 7.54 -8.27
C ASP A 348 5.93 7.95 -7.05
N ALA A 349 5.55 7.00 -6.19
CA ALA A 349 4.82 7.25 -4.96
C ALA A 349 5.67 6.90 -3.72
N VAL A 350 5.38 7.60 -2.62
CA VAL A 350 5.89 7.21 -1.29
C VAL A 350 5.05 6.06 -0.73
N TYR A 351 3.73 6.15 -0.90
CA TYR A 351 2.76 5.25 -0.30
C TYR A 351 2.06 4.41 -1.35
N TYR A 352 2.06 3.10 -1.16
CA TYR A 352 1.22 2.13 -1.86
C TYR A 352 0.32 1.44 -0.83
N VAL A 353 -0.88 1.03 -1.24
CA VAL A 353 -1.85 0.41 -0.34
C VAL A 353 -1.66 -1.12 -0.35
N TYR A 354 -1.62 -1.72 0.84
CA TYR A 354 -1.67 -3.17 0.99
C TYR A 354 -3.09 -3.68 0.77
N ASN A 355 -3.24 -4.76 0.00
CA ASN A 355 -4.52 -5.43 -0.19
C ASN A 355 -4.36 -6.94 0.02
N SER A 356 -4.97 -7.49 1.07
CA SER A 356 -4.84 -8.91 1.41
C SER A 356 -5.40 -9.87 0.36
N LYS A 357 -6.24 -9.39 -0.57
CA LYS A 357 -6.75 -10.20 -1.69
C LYS A 357 -5.69 -10.38 -2.80
N THR A 358 -4.83 -9.39 -2.99
CA THR A 358 -3.82 -9.38 -4.07
C THR A 358 -2.41 -9.68 -3.56
N ASP A 359 -2.13 -9.38 -2.29
CA ASP A 359 -0.81 -9.40 -1.69
C ASP A 359 -0.67 -10.58 -0.73
N ASP A 360 -0.08 -11.68 -1.20
CA ASP A 360 0.32 -12.80 -0.35
C ASP A 360 1.60 -12.47 0.41
N VAL A 361 1.43 -11.89 1.60
CA VAL A 361 2.52 -11.38 2.43
C VAL A 361 2.46 -11.93 3.86
N THR A 362 3.61 -11.97 4.51
CA THR A 362 3.74 -12.11 5.96
C THR A 362 4.30 -10.82 6.54
N PHE A 363 3.64 -10.31 7.58
CA PHE A 363 4.15 -9.18 8.34
C PHE A 363 5.11 -9.64 9.43
N TYR A 364 6.23 -8.94 9.54
CA TYR A 364 7.17 -9.08 10.65
C TYR A 364 7.19 -7.79 11.45
N VAL A 365 6.82 -7.88 12.72
CA VAL A 365 6.72 -6.75 13.64
C VAL A 365 7.92 -6.70 14.58
N PRO A 366 8.34 -5.52 15.04
CA PRO A 366 9.39 -5.39 16.06
C PRO A 366 9.02 -6.11 17.36
N ARG A 367 10.02 -6.56 18.11
CA ARG A 367 9.87 -7.13 19.46
C ARG A 367 10.17 -6.14 20.56
#